data_AF-A0A4Q4XRX8-F1
#
_entry.id   AF-A0A4Q4XRX8-F1
#
_cell.length_a   1.000
_cell.length_b   1.000
_cell.length_c   1.000
_cell.angle_alpha   90.00
_cell.angle_beta   90.00
_cell.angle_gamma   90.00
#
_symmetry.space_group_name_H-M   'P 1'
#
loop_
_entity.id
_entity.type
_entity.pdbx_description
1 polymer ?
#
loop_
_entity_poly.entity_id
_entity_poly.type
_entity_poly.pdbx_seq_one_letter_code
_entity_poly.pdbx_strand_id
1 'polypeptide(L)'
;MNFTITVPEGTTNHGNPNLLCTPAKWYDLIIFFSANYFAHSATVIVNPGQSLIETGILIFFALILPGAGIVGAVSAIVRHAATETKNPLNRAARAGALCMVLKVPESGTYATQLRSQRNMLRQWEREDPVVETEEGQLTHTGGISSNAVEDKDGGEPQAKPGPGSAEKVSSTVSSGSPWWDPPIGCKPVPPGTAIHGEHWLDKDSKYYLAIVPPTASMQFAPDSGKDITITREPENKPEAIVASSYNFLKLFISLIQAIWAVTTIYRARGDQIQQYGYAAFGLTVAPYAFMSVMNTLANMLTPDYPSMFLIRTPTMNKS
;
A
#
# COMPACT_ATOMS: atom_id res chain seq x y z
N MET A 1 28.98 49.33 23.79
CA MET A 1 30.20 48.54 23.55
C MET A 1 30.06 47.90 22.17
N ASN A 2 30.99 48.14 21.25
CA ASN A 2 31.00 47.45 19.96
C ASN A 2 31.78 46.14 20.12
N PHE A 3 31.12 45.01 19.87
CA PHE A 3 31.75 43.70 19.85
C PHE A 3 31.85 43.23 18.40
N THR A 4 33.07 42.98 17.93
CA THR A 4 33.34 42.36 16.63
C THR A 4 33.40 40.84 16.79
N ILE A 5 32.55 40.12 16.04
CA ILE A 5 32.49 38.66 16.01
C ILE A 5 33.13 38.22 14.69
N THR A 6 34.05 37.26 14.73
CA THR A 6 34.59 36.64 13.52
C THR A 6 33.58 35.65 12.96
N VAL A 7 33.25 35.79 11.68
CA VAL A 7 32.29 34.93 10.97
C VAL A 7 33.01 34.12 9.89
N PRO A 8 32.48 32.95 9.49
CA PRO A 8 33.05 32.15 8.41
C PRO A 8 33.16 32.95 7.11
N GLU A 9 34.19 32.67 6.31
CA GLU A 9 34.35 33.25 4.96
C GLU A 9 33.12 32.94 4.10
N GLY A 10 32.66 33.92 3.32
CA GLY A 10 31.44 33.79 2.50
C GLY A 10 30.13 34.07 3.23
N THR A 11 30.19 34.51 4.49
CA THR A 11 29.00 34.94 5.25
C THR A 11 28.43 36.25 4.68
N THR A 12 27.11 36.30 4.48
CA THR A 12 26.40 37.48 3.97
C THR A 12 25.27 37.88 4.92
N ASN A 13 24.94 39.18 4.97
CA ASN A 13 23.81 39.69 5.76
C ASN A 13 22.66 40.23 4.89
N HIS A 14 22.82 40.21 3.57
CA HIS A 14 21.82 40.68 2.59
C HIS A 14 21.24 42.08 2.89
N GLY A 15 22.03 42.96 3.51
CA GLY A 15 21.59 44.30 3.91
C GLY A 15 20.71 44.36 5.17
N ASN A 16 20.47 43.23 5.84
CA ASN A 16 19.76 43.17 7.12
C ASN A 16 20.75 42.92 8.27
N PRO A 17 20.93 43.87 9.21
CA PRO A 17 21.89 43.71 10.31
C PRO A 17 21.55 42.61 11.31
N ASN A 18 20.31 42.12 11.32
CA ASN A 18 19.87 41.03 12.20
C ASN A 18 20.02 39.64 11.56
N LEU A 19 20.42 39.57 10.29
CA LEU A 19 20.53 38.32 9.54
C LEU A 19 21.99 37.96 9.30
N LEU A 20 22.35 36.71 9.58
CA LEU A 20 23.65 36.16 9.25
C LEU A 20 23.48 34.83 8.48
N CYS A 21 23.76 34.85 7.18
CA CYS A 21 23.73 33.67 6.34
C CYS A 21 25.14 33.11 6.19
N THR A 22 25.39 31.94 6.77
CA THR A 22 26.65 31.21 6.60
C THR A 22 26.58 30.30 5.36
N PRO A 23 27.69 30.09 4.64
CA PRO A 23 27.70 29.19 3.50
C PRO A 23 27.41 27.75 3.94
N ALA A 24 26.59 27.05 3.16
CA ALA A 24 26.32 25.63 3.37
C ALA A 24 27.59 24.82 3.13
N LYS A 25 27.87 23.87 4.01
CA LYS A 25 28.98 22.94 3.86
C LYS A 25 28.52 21.67 3.16
N TRP A 26 29.45 20.92 2.59
CA TRP A 26 29.13 19.68 1.87
C TRP A 26 28.36 18.65 2.73
N TYR A 27 28.64 18.59 4.03
CA TYR A 27 27.93 17.68 4.93
C TYR A 27 26.48 18.11 5.18
N ASP A 28 26.15 19.41 5.08
CA ASP A 28 24.77 19.88 5.24
C ASP A 28 23.88 19.32 4.12
N LEU A 29 24.43 19.21 2.91
CA LEU A 29 23.75 18.57 1.77
C LEU A 29 23.53 17.07 2.00
N ILE A 30 24.56 16.36 2.46
CA ILE A 30 24.46 14.92 2.72
C ILE A 30 23.41 14.63 3.80
N ILE A 31 23.44 15.40 4.91
CA ILE A 31 22.48 15.25 5.99
C ILE A 31 21.06 15.56 5.48
N PHE A 32 20.91 16.60 4.66
CA PHE A 32 19.63 16.97 4.07
C PHE A 32 19.04 15.84 3.20
N PHE A 33 19.81 15.30 2.24
CA PHE A 33 19.31 14.22 1.39
C PHE A 33 19.08 12.93 2.18
N SER A 34 19.95 12.62 3.15
CA SER A 34 19.79 11.43 3.97
C SER A 34 18.55 11.47 4.84
N ALA A 35 18.31 12.60 5.53
CA ALA A 35 17.20 12.74 6.45
C ALA A 35 15.84 12.95 5.75
N ASN A 36 15.82 13.48 4.53
CA ASN A 36 14.57 13.76 3.82
C ASN A 36 14.22 12.71 2.76
N TYR A 37 15.18 12.24 1.97
CA TYR A 37 14.92 11.36 0.82
C TYR A 37 15.09 9.90 1.22
N PHE A 38 16.30 9.54 1.65
CA PHE A 38 16.60 8.14 1.99
C PHE A 38 15.80 7.65 3.19
N ALA A 39 15.77 8.41 4.28
CA ALA A 39 14.99 8.05 5.46
C ALA A 39 13.48 7.91 5.15
N HIS A 40 12.91 8.83 4.37
CA HIS A 40 11.50 8.73 3.94
C HIS A 40 11.23 7.46 3.14
N SER A 41 12.06 7.17 2.13
CA SER A 41 11.91 5.97 1.31
C SER A 41 12.05 4.67 2.11
N ALA A 42 12.91 4.66 3.14
CA ALA A 42 13.10 3.52 4.03
C ALA A 42 11.92 3.29 5.00
N THR A 43 11.15 4.34 5.29
CA THR A 43 10.09 4.31 6.29
C THR A 43 8.68 4.20 5.71
N VAL A 44 8.53 4.18 4.38
CA VAL A 44 7.22 4.05 3.73
C VAL A 44 6.48 2.79 4.19
N ILE A 45 5.15 2.92 4.25
CA ILE A 45 4.28 1.82 4.66
C ILE A 45 4.02 0.94 3.46
N VAL A 46 4.42 -0.32 3.59
CA VAL A 46 4.23 -1.38 2.61
C VAL A 46 3.03 -2.22 3.05
N ASN A 47 2.22 -2.68 2.11
CA ASN A 47 1.08 -3.53 2.44
C ASN A 47 1.54 -4.96 2.78
N PRO A 48 0.82 -5.69 3.65
CA PRO A 48 1.14 -7.09 3.93
C PRO A 48 1.23 -7.94 2.67
N GLY A 49 2.35 -8.65 2.51
CA GLY A 49 2.61 -9.51 1.35
C GLY A 49 2.81 -8.79 0.02
N GLN A 50 2.97 -7.46 0.00
CA GLN A 50 3.19 -6.71 -1.24
C GLN A 50 4.38 -7.27 -2.04
N SER A 51 4.25 -7.33 -3.36
CA SER A 51 5.30 -7.88 -4.22
C SER A 51 6.57 -7.02 -4.18
N LEU A 52 7.72 -7.62 -4.49
CA LEU A 52 9.01 -6.91 -4.51
C LEU A 52 9.03 -5.80 -5.58
N ILE A 53 8.40 -6.02 -6.72
CA ILE A 53 8.32 -5.04 -7.82
C ILE A 53 7.48 -3.84 -7.39
N GLU A 54 6.28 -4.06 -6.84
CA GLU A 54 5.45 -2.97 -6.32
C GLU A 54 6.13 -2.22 -5.18
N THR A 55 6.84 -2.94 -4.31
CA THR A 55 7.63 -2.34 -3.23
C THR A 55 8.76 -1.47 -3.78
N GLY A 56 9.49 -1.95 -4.79
CA GLY A 56 10.53 -1.19 -5.47
C GLY A 56 10.00 0.07 -6.14
N ILE A 57 8.86 -0.03 -6.84
CA ILE A 57 8.18 1.12 -7.45
C ILE A 57 7.76 2.14 -6.39
N LEU A 58 7.18 1.68 -5.27
CA LEU A 58 6.80 2.55 -4.15
C LEU A 58 8.02 3.28 -3.57
N ILE A 59 9.13 2.58 -3.33
CA ILE A 59 10.38 3.16 -2.83
C ILE A 59 10.93 4.20 -3.80
N PHE A 60 10.93 3.90 -5.11
CA PHE A 60 11.38 4.84 -6.14
C PHE A 60 10.54 6.13 -6.13
N PHE A 61 9.21 6.01 -6.12
CA PHE A 61 8.35 7.19 -6.03
C PHE A 61 8.51 7.93 -4.70
N ALA A 62 8.73 7.22 -3.60
CA ALA A 62 8.99 7.83 -2.30
C ALA A 62 10.32 8.59 -2.24
N LEU A 63 11.35 8.15 -2.97
CA LEU A 63 12.60 8.91 -3.07
C LEU A 63 12.37 10.27 -3.74
N ILE A 64 11.50 10.36 -4.74
CA ILE A 64 11.36 11.57 -5.57
C ILE A 64 10.20 12.45 -5.10
N LEU A 65 9.15 11.86 -4.55
CA LEU A 65 7.89 12.52 -4.22
C LEU A 65 7.58 12.37 -2.73
N PRO A 66 7.66 13.44 -1.92
CA PRO A 66 7.39 13.36 -0.47
C PRO A 66 5.97 12.95 -0.13
N GLY A 67 5.01 13.13 -1.06
CA GLY A 67 3.62 12.71 -0.87
C GLY A 67 3.36 11.23 -1.17
N ALA A 68 4.32 10.52 -1.77
CA ALA A 68 4.14 9.12 -2.11
C ALA A 68 4.02 8.27 -0.81
N GLY A 69 3.02 7.40 -0.77
CA GLY A 69 2.73 6.56 0.40
C GLY A 69 1.83 7.20 1.47
N ILE A 70 1.42 8.46 1.33
CA ILE A 70 0.52 9.13 2.31
C ILE A 70 -0.79 8.36 2.52
N VAL A 71 -1.40 7.86 1.44
CA VAL A 71 -2.66 7.11 1.52
C VAL A 71 -2.46 5.81 2.30
N GLY A 72 -1.31 5.16 2.12
CA GLY A 72 -0.93 3.97 2.89
C GLY A 72 -0.76 4.30 4.38
N ALA A 73 0.00 5.36 4.70
CA ALA A 73 0.21 5.81 6.07
C ALA A 73 -1.09 6.21 6.77
N VAL A 74 -1.94 7.00 6.12
CA VAL A 74 -3.27 7.38 6.66
C VAL A 74 -4.13 6.15 6.87
N SER A 75 -4.18 5.23 5.89
CA SER A 75 -4.98 4.00 6.03
C SER A 75 -4.52 3.14 7.20
N ALA A 76 -3.20 3.01 7.39
CA ALA A 76 -2.60 2.29 8.51
C ALA A 76 -2.95 2.93 9.87
N ILE A 77 -2.83 4.27 9.97
CA ILE A 77 -3.23 5.03 11.18
C ILE A 77 -4.72 4.86 11.47
N VAL A 78 -5.58 5.02 10.46
CA VAL A 78 -7.04 4.87 10.62
C VAL A 78 -7.43 3.46 11.04
N ARG A 79 -6.70 2.43 10.58
CA ARG A 79 -6.91 1.03 10.98
C ARG A 79 -6.42 0.71 12.39
N HIS A 80 -5.41 1.44 12.87
CA HIS A 80 -4.88 1.38 14.24
C HIS A 80 -4.71 -0.05 14.78
N ALA A 81 -4.18 -0.95 13.94
CA ALA A 81 -4.15 -2.39 14.22
C ALA A 81 -3.44 -2.73 15.54
N ALA A 82 -2.37 -2.01 15.90
CA ALA A 82 -1.60 -2.25 17.12
C ALA A 82 -2.41 -2.09 18.42
N THR A 83 -3.50 -1.34 18.42
CA THR A 83 -4.33 -1.18 19.64
C THR A 83 -5.16 -2.42 19.95
N GLU A 84 -5.33 -3.33 18.99
CA GLU A 84 -6.01 -4.61 19.20
C GLU A 84 -5.03 -5.61 19.81
N THR A 85 -5.01 -5.70 21.14
CA THR A 85 -4.10 -6.59 21.89
C THR A 85 -4.73 -7.92 22.28
N LYS A 86 -6.07 -8.01 22.30
CA LYS A 86 -6.79 -9.17 22.83
C LYS A 86 -7.02 -10.27 21.80
N ASN A 87 -7.16 -9.90 20.53
CA ASN A 87 -7.47 -10.85 19.47
C ASN A 87 -6.48 -10.68 18.29
N PRO A 88 -5.52 -11.61 18.11
CA PRO A 88 -4.50 -11.50 17.06
C PRO A 88 -5.10 -11.57 15.65
N LEU A 89 -6.24 -12.23 15.47
CA LEU A 89 -6.92 -12.33 14.19
C LEU A 89 -7.60 -11.00 13.82
N ASN A 90 -8.27 -10.35 14.78
CA ASN A 90 -8.80 -9.00 14.58
C ASN A 90 -7.67 -8.00 14.31
N ARG A 91 -6.52 -8.12 15.00
CA ARG A 91 -5.33 -7.30 14.73
C ARG A 91 -4.83 -7.50 13.30
N ALA A 92 -4.69 -8.74 12.85
CA ALA A 92 -4.27 -9.05 11.48
C ALA A 92 -5.26 -8.53 10.44
N ALA A 93 -6.57 -8.61 10.69
CA ALA A 93 -7.60 -8.05 9.82
C ALA A 93 -7.50 -6.53 9.71
N ARG A 94 -7.34 -5.85 10.86
CA ARG A 94 -7.12 -4.41 10.89
C ARG A 94 -5.85 -4.02 10.14
N ALA A 95 -4.78 -4.79 10.25
CA ALA A 95 -3.55 -4.55 9.48
C ALA A 95 -3.72 -4.82 7.97
N GLY A 96 -4.81 -5.48 7.56
CA GLY A 96 -5.03 -5.89 6.17
C GLY A 96 -4.20 -7.12 5.79
N ALA A 97 -3.75 -7.91 6.77
CA ALA A 97 -2.92 -9.10 6.57
C ALA A 97 -3.74 -10.38 6.38
N LEU A 98 -5.07 -10.30 6.25
CA LEU A 98 -5.94 -11.45 6.06
C LEU A 98 -6.64 -11.41 4.70
N CYS A 99 -6.72 -12.57 4.07
CA CYS A 99 -7.46 -12.76 2.82
C CYS A 99 -8.42 -13.96 2.95
N MET A 100 -9.45 -13.97 2.10
CA MET A 100 -10.49 -15.00 2.09
C MET A 100 -10.93 -15.34 0.67
N VAL A 101 -11.50 -16.54 0.50
CA VAL A 101 -12.04 -17.00 -0.79
C VAL A 101 -13.52 -16.64 -0.90
N LEU A 102 -13.88 -15.92 -1.97
CA LEU A 102 -15.26 -15.57 -2.32
C LEU A 102 -15.62 -16.06 -3.72
N LYS A 103 -16.92 -16.31 -3.97
CA LYS A 103 -17.44 -16.58 -5.31
C LYS A 103 -17.51 -15.26 -6.09
N VAL A 104 -17.06 -15.28 -7.34
CA VAL A 104 -17.16 -14.13 -8.25
C VAL A 104 -18.66 -13.82 -8.47
N PRO A 105 -19.11 -12.57 -8.24
CA PRO A 105 -20.50 -12.21 -8.51
C PRO A 105 -20.80 -12.27 -10.01
N GLU A 106 -21.96 -12.82 -10.36
CA GLU A 106 -22.35 -13.05 -11.76
C GLU A 106 -22.72 -11.74 -12.48
N SER A 107 -23.24 -10.76 -11.75
CA SER A 107 -23.67 -9.45 -12.25
C SER A 107 -23.30 -8.29 -11.32
N GLY A 108 -23.18 -7.08 -11.87
CA GLY A 108 -22.97 -5.83 -11.12
C GLY A 108 -21.63 -5.15 -11.42
N THR A 109 -21.51 -3.87 -11.05
CA THR A 109 -20.33 -3.01 -11.31
C THR A 109 -19.02 -3.64 -10.84
N TYR A 110 -19.06 -4.33 -9.70
CA TYR A 110 -17.90 -4.97 -9.10
C TYR A 110 -17.42 -6.20 -9.89
N ALA A 111 -18.35 -6.98 -10.47
CA ALA A 111 -18.01 -8.09 -11.36
C ALA A 111 -17.28 -7.59 -12.62
N THR A 112 -17.71 -6.45 -13.17
CA THR A 112 -17.07 -5.82 -14.33
C THR A 112 -15.65 -5.36 -14.00
N GLN A 113 -15.43 -4.77 -12.81
CA GLN A 113 -14.12 -4.33 -12.35
C GLN A 113 -13.15 -5.51 -12.16
N LEU A 114 -13.60 -6.60 -11.54
CA LEU A 114 -12.80 -7.83 -11.41
C LEU A 114 -12.44 -8.43 -12.77
N ARG A 115 -13.39 -8.49 -13.71
CA ARG A 115 -13.13 -8.98 -15.06
C ARG A 115 -12.10 -8.11 -15.79
N SER A 116 -12.20 -6.79 -15.69
CA SER A 116 -11.23 -5.85 -16.26
C SER A 116 -9.83 -6.08 -15.66
N GLN A 117 -9.72 -6.19 -14.34
CA GLN A 117 -8.45 -6.45 -13.66
C GLN A 117 -7.85 -7.80 -14.08
N ARG A 118 -8.66 -8.85 -14.19
CA ARG A 118 -8.22 -10.17 -14.65
C ARG A 118 -7.78 -10.16 -16.12
N ASN A 119 -8.49 -9.41 -16.96
CA ASN A 119 -8.12 -9.27 -18.37
C ASN A 119 -6.80 -8.51 -18.54
N MET A 120 -6.56 -7.46 -17.74
CA MET A 120 -5.26 -6.77 -17.70
C MET A 120 -4.14 -7.70 -17.24
N LEU A 121 -4.37 -8.52 -16.21
CA LEU A 121 -3.38 -9.50 -15.74
C LEU A 121 -3.06 -10.56 -16.81
N ARG A 122 -4.07 -11.06 -17.52
CA ARG A 122 -3.89 -11.98 -18.64
C ARG A 122 -3.13 -11.35 -19.80
N GLN A 123 -3.29 -10.05 -20.01
CA GLN A 123 -2.56 -9.33 -21.04
C GLN A 123 -1.09 -9.19 -20.65
N TRP A 124 -0.80 -8.77 -19.42
CA TRP A 124 0.56 -8.68 -18.90
C TRP A 124 1.31 -10.01 -18.97
N GLU A 125 0.69 -11.12 -18.54
CA GLU A 125 1.31 -12.45 -18.56
C GLU A 125 1.51 -13.01 -19.99
N ARG A 126 0.80 -12.47 -20.99
CA ARG A 126 1.07 -12.75 -22.41
C ARG A 126 2.20 -11.91 -22.99
N GLU A 127 2.50 -10.78 -22.36
CA GLU A 127 3.52 -9.82 -22.80
C GLU A 127 4.88 -10.06 -22.11
N ASP A 128 4.94 -10.90 -21.07
CA ASP A 128 6.21 -11.35 -20.49
C ASP A 128 7.03 -12.11 -21.55
N PRO A 129 8.23 -11.63 -21.94
CA PRO A 129 9.07 -12.32 -22.91
C PRO A 129 9.58 -13.62 -22.28
N VAL A 130 9.20 -14.75 -22.87
CA VAL A 130 9.82 -16.04 -22.60
C VAL A 130 11.31 -15.89 -22.88
N VAL A 131 12.13 -15.99 -21.84
CA VAL A 131 13.58 -16.16 -21.98
C VAL A 131 13.78 -17.56 -22.55
N GLU A 132 13.85 -17.66 -23.88
CA GLU A 132 14.20 -18.89 -24.58
C GLU A 132 15.63 -19.27 -24.21
N THR A 133 15.77 -20.43 -23.56
CA THR A 133 17.05 -21.12 -23.45
C THR A 133 17.20 -21.95 -24.71
N GLU A 134 18.21 -21.64 -25.53
CA GLU A 134 18.53 -22.34 -26.77
C GLU A 134 18.91 -23.81 -26.48
N GLU A 135 18.08 -24.76 -26.89
CA GLU A 135 18.54 -26.09 -27.35
C GLU A 135 17.67 -26.50 -28.55
N GLY A 136 18.33 -26.70 -29.70
CA GLY A 136 17.68 -26.76 -31.00
C GLY A 136 17.13 -28.13 -31.42
N GLN A 137 16.19 -28.12 -32.36
CA GLN A 137 16.21 -29.00 -33.53
C GLN A 137 15.22 -28.56 -34.62
N LEU A 138 15.69 -28.69 -35.87
CA LEU A 138 15.00 -28.36 -37.11
C LEU A 138 13.69 -29.15 -37.30
N THR A 139 12.69 -28.52 -37.93
CA THR A 139 12.09 -29.03 -39.18
C THR A 139 11.30 -27.95 -39.93
N HIS A 140 11.48 -27.95 -41.24
CA HIS A 140 10.89 -27.06 -42.24
C HIS A 140 9.39 -27.34 -42.49
N THR A 141 8.62 -26.28 -42.78
CA THR A 141 7.68 -26.06 -43.91
C THR A 141 6.76 -24.89 -43.50
N GLY A 142 6.81 -23.69 -44.10
CA GLY A 142 6.54 -23.40 -45.50
C GLY A 142 5.11 -22.87 -45.62
N GLY A 143 4.92 -21.55 -45.63
CA GLY A 143 3.59 -20.94 -45.80
C GLY A 143 3.55 -19.43 -45.66
N ILE A 144 4.01 -18.73 -46.69
CA ILE A 144 3.76 -17.30 -46.91
C ILE A 144 2.29 -17.13 -47.31
N SER A 145 1.55 -16.21 -46.67
CA SER A 145 0.57 -15.39 -47.40
C SER A 145 0.27 -14.08 -46.67
N SER A 146 0.40 -13.02 -47.44
CA SER A 146 0.22 -11.62 -47.10
C SER A 146 -1.24 -11.17 -47.25
N ASN A 147 -1.56 -10.07 -46.56
CA ASN A 147 -2.49 -8.97 -46.90
C ASN A 147 -3.99 -9.22 -47.14
N ALA A 148 -4.82 -8.47 -46.40
CA ALA A 148 -5.89 -7.59 -46.89
C ALA A 148 -6.49 -6.86 -45.67
N VAL A 149 -6.10 -5.63 -45.35
CA VAL A 149 -6.78 -4.37 -45.75
C VAL A 149 -8.07 -4.56 -46.54
N GLU A 150 -9.19 -4.34 -45.87
CA GLU A 150 -10.45 -3.92 -46.50
C GLU A 150 -11.08 -2.79 -45.68
N ASP A 151 -11.26 -1.69 -46.38
CA ASP A 151 -11.82 -0.40 -45.97
C ASP A 151 -13.17 -0.27 -46.71
N LYS A 152 -14.30 -0.12 -45.99
CA LYS A 152 -15.59 0.34 -46.55
C LYS A 152 -16.47 1.02 -45.48
N ASP A 153 -16.39 2.34 -45.51
CA ASP A 153 -17.43 3.38 -45.49
C ASP A 153 -18.92 3.00 -45.28
N GLY A 154 -19.60 3.84 -44.48
CA GLY A 154 -20.97 4.31 -44.73
C GLY A 154 -22.13 3.76 -43.88
N GLY A 155 -22.65 4.56 -42.94
CA GLY A 155 -24.08 4.52 -42.58
C GLY A 155 -24.45 4.71 -41.10
N GLU A 156 -24.62 5.96 -40.66
CA GLU A 156 -25.33 6.34 -39.43
C GLU A 156 -26.86 6.39 -39.69
N PRO A 157 -27.70 6.04 -38.70
CA PRO A 157 -28.64 7.07 -38.25
C PRO A 157 -28.74 7.20 -36.72
N GLN A 158 -28.77 8.47 -36.30
CA GLN A 158 -28.97 8.96 -34.95
C GLN A 158 -30.27 8.49 -34.31
N ALA A 159 -30.18 8.08 -33.05
CA ALA A 159 -31.27 8.18 -32.09
C ALA A 159 -30.71 8.64 -30.72
N LYS A 160 -30.91 9.92 -30.41
CA LYS A 160 -30.66 10.50 -29.07
C LYS A 160 -31.73 10.01 -28.08
N PRO A 161 -31.36 9.80 -26.81
CA PRO A 161 -32.20 10.26 -25.70
C PRO A 161 -31.44 11.27 -24.82
N GLY A 162 -32.17 12.31 -24.40
CA GLY A 162 -31.68 13.46 -23.64
C GLY A 162 -31.32 13.17 -22.17
N PRO A 163 -30.97 14.22 -21.39
CA PRO A 163 -30.37 14.08 -20.08
C PRO A 163 -31.45 13.77 -19.03
N GLY A 164 -31.74 12.49 -18.85
CA GLY A 164 -32.51 11.98 -17.73
C GLY A 164 -31.60 11.79 -16.52
N SER A 165 -31.75 12.66 -15.52
CA SER A 165 -31.44 12.45 -14.10
C SER A 165 -30.56 11.25 -13.77
N ALA A 166 -29.29 11.51 -13.38
CA ALA A 166 -28.48 10.57 -12.63
C ALA A 166 -29.20 10.25 -11.31
N GLU A 167 -30.09 9.27 -11.35
CA GLU A 167 -30.69 8.68 -10.18
C GLU A 167 -29.55 7.98 -9.44
N LYS A 168 -28.99 8.69 -8.46
CA LYS A 168 -28.08 8.15 -7.46
C LYS A 168 -28.88 7.13 -6.66
N VAL A 169 -29.02 5.91 -7.21
CA VAL A 169 -29.50 4.74 -6.50
C VAL A 169 -28.43 4.41 -5.46
N SER A 170 -28.48 5.18 -4.37
CA SER A 170 -27.84 4.87 -3.11
C SER A 170 -28.60 3.67 -2.55
N SER A 171 -28.26 2.47 -3.02
CA SER A 171 -28.75 1.23 -2.45
C SER A 171 -28.28 1.19 -1.00
N THR A 172 -29.22 1.46 -0.10
CA THR A 172 -29.08 1.37 1.34
C THR A 172 -28.51 0.01 1.73
N VAL A 173 -27.47 0.06 2.56
CA VAL A 173 -26.77 -1.07 3.17
C VAL A 173 -27.77 -2.07 3.75
N SER A 174 -27.85 -3.26 3.15
CA SER A 174 -28.50 -4.41 3.76
C SER A 174 -27.68 -4.85 4.97
N SER A 175 -28.17 -4.47 6.15
CA SER A 175 -27.56 -4.66 7.47
C SER A 175 -27.55 -6.12 7.97
N GLY A 176 -27.83 -7.11 7.12
CA GLY A 176 -28.09 -8.50 7.55
C GLY A 176 -27.12 -9.58 7.06
N SER A 177 -26.25 -9.29 6.08
CA SER A 177 -25.34 -10.32 5.58
C SER A 177 -24.17 -10.56 6.54
N PRO A 178 -23.70 -11.81 6.69
CA PRO A 178 -22.49 -12.08 7.46
C PRO A 178 -21.29 -11.29 6.95
N TRP A 179 -20.33 -10.96 7.83
CA TRP A 179 -19.17 -10.15 7.45
C TRP A 179 -18.30 -10.77 6.34
N TRP A 180 -18.39 -12.08 6.14
CA TRP A 180 -17.68 -12.84 5.10
C TRP A 180 -18.44 -12.88 3.75
N ASP A 181 -19.66 -12.34 3.66
CA ASP A 181 -20.45 -12.26 2.43
C ASP A 181 -21.19 -10.91 2.32
N PRO A 182 -20.46 -9.78 2.28
CA PRO A 182 -21.08 -8.46 2.24
C PRO A 182 -21.83 -8.23 0.92
N PRO A 183 -22.94 -7.46 0.94
CA PRO A 183 -23.73 -7.16 -0.26
C PRO A 183 -22.96 -6.36 -1.33
N ILE A 184 -21.83 -5.76 -0.95
CA ILE A 184 -20.88 -5.09 -1.84
C ILE A 184 -19.60 -5.91 -1.79
N GLY A 185 -19.08 -6.34 -2.94
CA GLY A 185 -17.89 -7.19 -3.01
C GLY A 185 -16.68 -6.62 -2.26
N CYS A 186 -15.89 -7.49 -1.64
CA CYS A 186 -14.66 -7.11 -0.91
C CYS A 186 -13.53 -6.77 -1.88
N LYS A 187 -12.60 -5.87 -1.52
CA LYS A 187 -11.44 -5.55 -2.36
C LYS A 187 -10.64 -6.81 -2.73
N PRO A 188 -10.31 -7.04 -4.01
CA PRO A 188 -9.51 -8.19 -4.41
C PRO A 188 -8.09 -8.07 -3.86
N VAL A 189 -7.44 -9.21 -3.63
CA VAL A 189 -6.01 -9.25 -3.31
C VAL A 189 -5.22 -8.86 -4.58
N PRO A 190 -4.26 -7.92 -4.49
CA PRO A 190 -3.42 -7.56 -5.62
C PRO A 190 -2.66 -8.77 -6.18
N PRO A 191 -2.44 -8.81 -7.51
CA PRO A 191 -1.64 -9.86 -8.13
C PRO A 191 -0.20 -9.86 -7.61
N GLY A 192 0.40 -11.05 -7.48
CA GLY A 192 1.76 -11.20 -6.96
C GLY A 192 1.92 -10.95 -5.45
N THR A 193 0.81 -10.76 -4.72
CA THR A 193 0.84 -10.69 -3.25
C THR A 193 1.28 -12.04 -2.68
N ALA A 194 2.27 -12.02 -1.79
CA ALA A 194 2.71 -13.20 -1.04
C ALA A 194 1.63 -13.61 -0.03
N ILE A 195 1.08 -14.81 -0.23
CA ILE A 195 0.09 -15.44 0.65
C ILE A 195 0.75 -16.62 1.33
N HIS A 196 0.59 -16.71 2.65
CA HIS A 196 1.13 -17.79 3.45
C HIS A 196 0.40 -19.11 3.17
N GLY A 197 1.17 -20.16 2.89
CA GLY A 197 0.67 -21.51 2.66
C GLY A 197 0.35 -21.80 1.19
N GLU A 198 0.05 -23.07 0.91
CA GLU A 198 -0.39 -23.49 -0.42
C GLU A 198 -1.84 -23.05 -0.68
N HIS A 199 -2.04 -22.36 -1.79
CA HIS A 199 -3.36 -22.00 -2.28
C HIS A 199 -3.37 -22.23 -3.78
N TRP A 200 -4.36 -22.99 -4.25
CA TRP A 200 -4.53 -23.31 -5.65
C TRP A 200 -5.90 -22.80 -6.07
N LEU A 201 -5.95 -21.54 -6.51
CA LEU A 201 -7.12 -21.03 -7.24
C LEU A 201 -6.79 -21.09 -8.72
N ASP A 202 -7.50 -21.95 -9.44
CA ASP A 202 -7.40 -21.99 -10.90
C ASP A 202 -7.85 -20.63 -11.48
N LYS A 203 -7.17 -20.17 -12.53
CA LYS A 203 -7.37 -18.84 -13.16
C LYS A 203 -8.76 -18.69 -13.81
N ASP A 204 -9.42 -19.82 -14.04
CA ASP A 204 -10.80 -19.96 -14.54
C ASP A 204 -11.81 -20.38 -13.47
N SER A 205 -11.38 -20.47 -12.21
CA SER A 205 -12.29 -20.77 -11.11
C SER A 205 -13.34 -19.67 -10.93
N LYS A 206 -14.53 -20.07 -10.48
CA LYS A 206 -15.62 -19.14 -10.10
C LYS A 206 -15.30 -18.39 -8.79
N TYR A 207 -14.06 -18.46 -8.32
CA TYR A 207 -13.63 -17.96 -7.02
C TYR A 207 -12.50 -16.95 -7.17
N TYR A 208 -12.38 -16.04 -6.21
CA TYR A 208 -11.30 -15.07 -6.15
C TYR A 208 -10.89 -14.81 -4.70
N LEU A 209 -9.65 -14.32 -4.53
CA LEU A 209 -9.12 -13.92 -3.24
C LEU A 209 -9.47 -12.47 -2.96
N ALA A 210 -10.07 -12.22 -1.79
CA ALA A 210 -10.45 -10.90 -1.33
C ALA A 210 -9.80 -10.59 0.02
N ILE A 211 -9.46 -9.32 0.23
CA ILE A 211 -8.95 -8.83 1.52
C ILE A 211 -10.10 -8.81 2.53
N VAL A 212 -9.85 -9.34 3.73
CA VAL A 212 -10.83 -9.33 4.82
C VAL A 212 -11.05 -7.89 5.30
N PRO A 213 -12.31 -7.44 5.48
CA PRO A 213 -12.60 -6.11 5.99
C PRO A 213 -11.94 -5.85 7.36
N PRO A 214 -11.33 -4.67 7.59
CA PRO A 214 -10.72 -4.32 8.89
C PRO A 214 -11.67 -4.38 10.09
N THR A 215 -12.98 -4.25 9.84
CA THR A 215 -14.04 -4.26 10.86
C THR A 215 -14.64 -5.66 11.08
N ALA A 216 -14.12 -6.69 10.42
CA ALA A 216 -14.59 -8.05 10.61
C ALA A 216 -14.27 -8.52 12.04
N SER A 217 -15.31 -8.90 12.78
CA SER A 217 -15.15 -9.53 14.09
C SER A 217 -15.01 -11.03 13.89
N MET A 218 -13.83 -11.57 14.18
CA MET A 218 -13.56 -12.99 14.03
C MET A 218 -13.30 -13.63 15.39
N GLN A 219 -13.80 -14.85 15.54
CA GLN A 219 -13.54 -15.70 16.69
C GLN A 219 -12.93 -17.01 16.19
N PHE A 220 -11.98 -17.55 16.95
CA PHE A 220 -11.48 -18.89 16.69
C PHE A 220 -12.61 -19.90 16.96
N ALA A 221 -13.03 -20.62 15.92
CA ALA A 221 -13.83 -21.82 16.10
C ALA A 221 -12.86 -22.98 16.35
N PRO A 222 -12.99 -23.73 17.46
CA PRO A 222 -12.24 -24.97 17.62
C PRO A 222 -12.65 -25.93 16.51
N ASP A 223 -11.66 -26.51 15.82
CA ASP A 223 -11.88 -27.49 14.76
C ASP A 223 -12.46 -28.76 15.42
N SER A 224 -13.78 -28.91 15.38
CA SER A 224 -14.49 -30.06 15.91
C SER A 224 -14.38 -31.19 14.89
N GLY A 225 -13.23 -31.86 14.89
CA GLY A 225 -12.89 -32.81 13.85
C GLY A 225 -11.79 -33.81 14.20
N LYS A 226 -11.84 -34.39 15.41
CA LYS A 226 -11.41 -35.77 15.74
C LYS A 226 -11.73 -36.05 17.21
N ASP A 227 -12.60 -37.03 17.45
CA ASP A 227 -12.80 -37.65 18.75
C ASP A 227 -11.45 -38.14 19.30
N ILE A 228 -10.95 -37.47 20.32
CA ILE A 228 -10.08 -38.10 21.32
C ILE A 228 -10.59 -37.63 22.67
N THR A 229 -11.31 -38.52 23.34
CA THR A 229 -11.71 -38.39 24.74
C THR A 229 -10.44 -38.33 25.59
N ILE A 230 -10.00 -37.13 25.98
CA ILE A 230 -9.06 -36.96 27.10
C ILE A 230 -9.67 -36.00 28.10
N THR A 231 -9.73 -36.53 29.32
CA THR A 231 -10.20 -35.98 30.58
C THR A 231 -9.65 -34.57 30.85
N ARG A 232 -10.55 -33.69 31.28
CA ARG A 232 -10.36 -32.34 31.86
C ARG A 232 -8.93 -31.98 32.33
N GLU A 233 -8.40 -30.92 31.71
CA GLU A 233 -7.61 -29.85 32.34
C GLU A 233 -8.11 -28.49 31.77
N PRO A 234 -8.20 -27.40 32.56
CA PRO A 234 -8.71 -26.12 32.07
C PRO A 234 -7.55 -25.20 31.65
N GLU A 235 -6.87 -25.47 30.53
CA GLU A 235 -5.80 -24.58 30.09
C GLU A 235 -5.58 -24.59 28.57
N ASN A 236 -5.47 -23.39 28.01
CA ASN A 236 -5.11 -23.03 26.63
C ASN A 236 -6.09 -23.43 25.52
N LYS A 237 -6.96 -22.47 25.17
CA LYS A 237 -7.51 -22.37 23.81
C LYS A 237 -6.34 -22.39 22.81
N PRO A 238 -6.40 -23.12 21.69
CA PRO A 238 -5.39 -23.03 20.66
C PRO A 238 -5.39 -21.60 20.11
N GLU A 239 -4.45 -20.79 20.59
CA GLU A 239 -4.21 -19.45 20.09
C GLU A 239 -3.56 -19.63 18.72
N ALA A 240 -4.31 -19.38 17.65
CA ALA A 240 -3.67 -19.33 16.34
C ALA A 240 -2.74 -18.10 16.34
N ILE A 241 -1.46 -18.35 16.52
CA ILE A 241 -0.44 -17.31 16.53
C ILE A 241 -0.26 -16.85 15.08
N VAL A 242 -0.93 -15.75 14.73
CA VAL A 242 -0.61 -15.05 13.48
C VAL A 242 0.72 -14.33 13.71
N ALA A 243 1.80 -14.88 13.15
CA ALA A 243 3.14 -14.34 13.31
C ALA A 243 3.19 -12.91 12.77
N SER A 244 3.42 -11.95 13.66
CA SER A 244 3.62 -10.55 13.34
C SER A 244 4.92 -10.09 13.98
N SER A 245 5.67 -9.24 13.30
CA SER A 245 6.89 -8.63 13.84
C SER A 245 6.70 -7.13 14.02
N TYR A 246 7.40 -6.55 14.98
CA TYR A 246 7.65 -5.11 14.97
C TYR A 246 9.05 -4.88 14.41
N ASN A 247 9.15 -4.17 13.30
CA ASN A 247 10.45 -3.79 12.75
C ASN A 247 11.03 -2.63 13.57
N PHE A 248 11.70 -2.97 14.68
CA PHE A 248 12.30 -2.00 15.59
C PHE A 248 13.26 -1.04 14.89
N LEU A 249 13.99 -1.51 13.89
CA LEU A 249 14.90 -0.67 13.11
C LEU A 249 14.12 0.38 12.32
N LYS A 250 13.05 -0.02 11.63
CA LYS A 250 12.17 0.90 10.90
C LYS A 250 11.53 1.94 11.82
N LEU A 251 11.06 1.51 12.99
CA LEU A 251 10.50 2.40 14.02
C LEU A 251 11.53 3.41 14.52
N PHE A 252 12.74 2.95 14.84
CA PHE A 252 13.85 3.80 15.30
C PHE A 252 14.24 4.85 14.26
N ILE A 253 14.42 4.43 12.99
CA ILE A 253 14.72 5.34 11.87
C ILE A 253 13.59 6.35 11.72
N SER A 254 12.32 5.92 11.76
CA SER A 254 11.18 6.85 11.63
C SER A 254 11.14 7.89 12.76
N LEU A 255 11.47 7.50 13.99
CA LEU A 255 11.47 8.42 15.13
C LEU A 255 12.57 9.48 15.00
N ILE A 256 13.79 9.06 14.66
CA ILE A 256 14.91 9.99 14.41
C ILE A 256 14.54 10.96 13.29
N GLN A 257 13.98 10.43 12.20
CA GLN A 257 13.55 11.22 11.04
C GLN A 257 12.51 12.27 11.44
N ALA A 258 11.49 11.89 12.23
CA ALA A 258 10.48 12.83 12.71
C ALA A 258 11.08 13.95 13.56
N ILE A 259 11.98 13.62 14.52
CA ILE A 259 12.65 14.61 15.36
C ILE A 259 13.50 15.56 14.52
N TRP A 260 14.26 15.03 13.55
CA TRP A 260 15.11 15.83 12.68
C TRP A 260 14.29 16.79 11.80
N ALA A 261 13.21 16.30 11.21
CA ALA A 261 12.36 17.08 10.34
C ALA A 261 11.64 18.21 11.11
N VAL A 262 11.11 17.91 12.30
CA VAL A 262 10.50 18.92 13.19
C VAL A 262 11.53 19.98 13.60
N THR A 263 12.75 19.56 13.97
CA THR A 263 13.83 20.48 14.35
C THR A 263 14.23 21.37 13.18
N THR A 264 14.27 20.84 11.97
CA THR A 264 14.59 21.59 10.74
C THR A 264 13.55 22.67 10.45
N ILE A 265 12.26 22.34 10.56
CA ILE A 265 11.17 23.34 10.43
C ILE A 265 11.26 24.39 11.53
N TYR A 266 11.49 23.97 12.77
CA TYR A 266 11.60 24.90 13.90
C TYR A 266 12.75 25.90 13.69
N ARG A 267 13.90 25.44 13.18
CA ARG A 267 15.05 26.29 12.85
C ARG A 267 14.83 27.17 11.62
N ALA A 268 13.93 26.80 10.71
CA ALA A 268 13.54 27.64 9.59
C ALA A 268 12.66 28.84 9.99
N ARG A 269 12.14 28.84 11.23
CA ARG A 269 11.28 29.91 11.75
C ARG A 269 12.08 31.18 12.01
N GLY A 270 11.53 32.33 11.59
CA GLY A 270 12.13 33.65 11.82
C GLY A 270 12.50 34.31 10.50
N ASP A 271 13.75 34.75 10.39
CA ASP A 271 14.21 35.62 9.30
C ASP A 271 14.00 35.03 7.90
N GLN A 272 14.14 33.71 7.74
CA GLN A 272 13.96 33.07 6.44
C GLN A 272 12.53 33.25 5.89
N ILE A 273 11.50 33.06 6.71
CA ILE A 273 10.11 33.23 6.30
C ILE A 273 9.77 34.72 6.16
N GLN A 274 10.33 35.57 7.02
CA GLN A 274 10.06 37.01 6.95
C GLN A 274 10.68 37.67 5.71
N GLN A 275 11.81 37.14 5.22
CA GLN A 275 12.51 37.67 4.04
C GLN A 275 12.10 36.99 2.73
N TYR A 276 12.00 35.66 2.72
CA TYR A 276 11.72 34.87 1.51
C TYR A 276 10.28 34.37 1.41
N GLY A 277 9.44 34.63 2.43
CA GLY A 277 8.05 34.21 2.44
C GLY A 277 7.89 32.69 2.27
N TYR A 278 6.95 32.29 1.40
CA TYR A 278 6.73 30.89 1.05
C TYR A 278 7.84 30.27 0.19
N ALA A 279 8.78 31.07 -0.32
CA ALA A 279 9.96 30.57 -1.03
C ALA A 279 11.14 30.26 -0.09
N ALA A 280 10.96 30.40 1.23
CA ALA A 280 12.00 30.08 2.20
C ALA A 280 12.45 28.61 2.07
N PHE A 281 13.77 28.40 1.97
CA PHE A 281 14.37 27.07 1.82
C PHE A 281 13.85 26.08 2.88
N GLY A 282 13.75 26.48 4.14
CA GLY A 282 13.25 25.61 5.19
C GLY A 282 11.80 25.14 5.02
N LEU A 283 10.98 25.85 4.24
CA LEU A 283 9.61 25.43 3.93
C LEU A 283 9.57 24.29 2.89
N THR A 284 10.61 24.15 2.06
CA THR A 284 10.71 23.04 1.10
C THR A 284 10.79 21.67 1.79
N VAL A 285 11.17 21.64 3.07
CA VAL A 285 11.24 20.44 3.92
C VAL A 285 9.86 20.07 4.47
N ALA A 286 8.89 20.97 4.48
CA ALA A 286 7.60 20.75 5.12
C ALA A 286 6.84 19.51 4.62
N PRO A 287 6.79 19.20 3.31
CA PRO A 287 6.18 17.97 2.82
C PRO A 287 6.87 16.71 3.36
N TYR A 288 8.20 16.70 3.40
CA TYR A 288 8.99 15.59 3.92
C TYR A 288 8.77 15.42 5.43
N ALA A 289 8.72 16.52 6.18
CA ALA A 289 8.47 16.49 7.61
C ALA A 289 7.07 15.95 7.94
N PHE A 290 6.04 16.44 7.22
CA PHE A 290 4.69 15.95 7.37
C PHE A 290 4.63 14.44 7.11
N MET A 291 5.23 13.98 6.02
CA MET A 291 5.23 12.55 5.70
C MET A 291 6.04 11.72 6.72
N SER A 292 7.16 12.23 7.22
CA SER A 292 7.96 11.58 8.27
C SER A 292 7.13 11.32 9.54
N VAL A 293 6.33 12.30 9.95
CA VAL A 293 5.42 12.17 11.09
C VAL A 293 4.35 11.10 10.79
N MET A 294 3.75 11.13 9.60
CA MET A 294 2.73 10.15 9.20
C MET A 294 3.28 8.73 9.15
N ASN A 295 4.46 8.51 8.58
CA ASN A 295 5.13 7.21 8.56
C ASN A 295 5.45 6.73 9.97
N THR A 296 5.92 7.61 10.85
CA THR A 296 6.22 7.25 12.25
C THR A 296 4.98 6.78 12.98
N LEU A 297 3.88 7.53 12.89
CA LEU A 297 2.60 7.16 13.48
C LEU A 297 2.08 5.85 12.90
N ALA A 298 2.16 5.68 11.59
CA ALA A 298 1.70 4.46 10.92
C ALA A 298 2.50 3.22 11.33
N ASN A 299 3.84 3.30 11.38
CA ASN A 299 4.71 2.20 11.82
C ASN A 299 4.53 1.89 13.33
N MET A 300 4.16 2.87 14.14
CA MET A 300 3.84 2.65 15.56
C MET A 300 2.46 1.99 15.75
N LEU A 301 1.50 2.33 14.90
CA LEU A 301 0.10 1.88 15.02
C LEU A 301 -0.21 0.61 14.21
N THR A 302 0.75 0.09 13.45
CA THR A 302 0.55 -1.08 12.58
C THR A 302 1.69 -2.07 12.75
N PRO A 303 1.42 -3.31 13.16
CA PRO A 303 2.42 -4.37 13.16
C PRO A 303 2.73 -4.84 11.73
N ASP A 304 3.97 -5.27 11.49
CA ASP A 304 4.40 -5.76 10.19
C ASP A 304 4.04 -7.24 10.00
N TYR A 305 3.51 -7.56 8.82
CA TYR A 305 3.19 -8.92 8.39
C TYR A 305 3.89 -9.20 7.05
N PRO A 306 4.78 -10.22 6.98
CA PRO A 306 5.55 -10.50 5.76
C PRO A 306 4.70 -11.07 4.62
N SER A 307 3.55 -11.66 4.93
CA SER A 307 2.61 -12.24 3.97
C SER A 307 1.16 -12.05 4.44
N MET A 308 0.21 -12.22 3.53
CA MET A 308 -1.20 -12.34 3.89
C MET A 308 -1.53 -13.77 4.33
N PHE A 309 -2.43 -13.93 5.29
CA PHE A 309 -2.90 -15.24 5.75
C PHE A 309 -4.30 -15.53 5.22
N LEU A 310 -4.50 -16.74 4.71
CA LEU A 310 -5.79 -17.19 4.23
C LEU A 310 -6.67 -17.63 5.40
N ILE A 311 -7.88 -17.07 5.49
CA ILE A 311 -8.89 -17.51 6.46
C ILE A 311 -9.88 -18.49 5.82
N ARG A 312 -10.30 -19.49 6.60
CA ARG A 312 -11.30 -20.48 6.17
C ARG A 312 -12.67 -19.82 6.09
N THR A 313 -13.27 -19.84 4.90
CA THR A 313 -14.67 -19.43 4.68
C THR A 313 -15.56 -20.64 4.37
N PRO A 314 -16.89 -20.56 4.59
CA PRO A 314 -17.82 -21.65 4.25
C PRO A 314 -17.77 -22.04 2.77
N THR A 315 -17.39 -21.12 1.89
CA THR A 315 -17.20 -21.34 0.45
C THR A 315 -16.12 -22.39 0.17
N MET A 316 -15.10 -22.47 1.02
CA MET A 316 -13.98 -23.40 0.87
C MET A 316 -14.38 -24.86 1.13
N ASN A 317 -15.45 -25.10 1.89
CA ASN A 317 -15.96 -26.45 2.18
C ASN A 317 -16.90 -26.99 1.09
N LYS A 318 -17.22 -26.20 0.05
CA LYS A 318 -18.16 -26.55 -1.02
C LYS A 318 -17.46 -27.06 -2.30
N SER A 319 -16.20 -27.48 -2.17
CA SER A 319 -15.41 -28.09 -3.25
C SER A 319 -15.70 -29.57 -3.37
#